data_AF-A0A7V3F6I6-F1
#
_entry.id   AF-A0A7V3F6I6-F1
#
_cell.length_a   1.000
_cell.length_b   1.000
_cell.length_c   1.000
_cell.angle_alpha   90.00
_cell.angle_beta   90.00
_cell.angle_gamma   90.00
#
_symmetry.space_group_name_H-M   'P 1'
#
loop_
_entity.id
_entity.type
_entity.pdbx_description
1 polymer ?
#
loop_
_entity_poly.entity_id
_entity_poly.type
_entity_poly.pdbx_seq_one_letter_code
_entity_poly.pdbx_strand_id
1 'polypeptide(L)'
;MNLQQRCRQLVGLRWRRLIVLNPLATVVTGVLLAGVLSSVQPLYAALQVGGSEPNVLIGADDDNTANPAIQPPNTAANQSLNNTDIQVGGFGNDVLIGLLGNDVQRGGPGHDILVGGTEQGTQPNSDVQFGDFGNDVSIWAPGDGSDAFVGGRGLDAQIFGVIDRDANNVPTLSPPFEGFPQGVPTADVTNSPGFCTLERVPDPEFGFAWLVRFFVRSTGALAVTIRLAEVEQVFCTSQAGGQITYADLTQAEPQFTPVTLEQVRQLNATVALIIR
;
A
#
# COMPACT_ATOMS: atom_id res chain seq x y z
N MET A 1 -28.80 31.52 17.39
CA MET A 1 -28.31 32.86 17.78
C MET A 1 -27.68 32.73 19.15
N ASN A 2 -26.43 33.08 19.44
CA ASN A 2 -25.51 34.00 18.76
C ASN A 2 -24.06 33.59 19.04
N LEU A 3 -23.25 33.63 17.97
CA LEU A 3 -21.82 33.88 18.01
C LEU A 3 -21.55 35.33 18.45
N GLN A 4 -20.32 35.58 18.87
CA GLN A 4 -19.68 36.89 19.10
C GLN A 4 -20.08 37.63 20.38
N GLN A 5 -19.14 37.70 21.33
CA GLN A 5 -18.58 38.93 21.89
C GLN A 5 -17.98 38.68 23.29
N ARG A 6 -16.68 38.38 23.36
CA ARG A 6 -15.82 38.92 24.43
C ARG A 6 -14.49 39.32 23.80
N CYS A 7 -14.28 40.63 23.77
CA CYS A 7 -13.16 41.32 23.16
C CYS A 7 -12.40 42.06 24.27
N ARG A 8 -11.06 42.13 24.12
CA ARG A 8 -10.09 43.06 24.75
C ARG A 8 -9.76 42.77 26.23
N GLN A 9 -8.52 42.85 26.70
CA GLN A 9 -7.37 43.71 26.34
C GLN A 9 -6.11 43.22 27.12
N LEU A 10 -4.90 43.44 26.59
CA LEU A 10 -3.59 43.65 27.29
C LEU A 10 -2.47 43.64 26.20
N VAL A 11 -2.24 44.74 25.49
CA VAL A 11 -1.23 45.80 25.73
C VAL A 11 0.22 45.30 25.82
N GLY A 12 0.93 45.33 24.69
CA GLY A 12 2.18 46.08 24.47
C GLY A 12 3.47 45.58 25.11
N LEU A 13 4.34 44.96 24.31
CA LEU A 13 5.79 44.88 24.61
C LEU A 13 6.62 45.31 23.38
N ARG A 14 7.51 46.26 23.66
CA ARG A 14 8.29 47.09 22.74
C ARG A 14 9.44 46.31 22.09
N TRP A 15 9.63 46.54 20.80
CA TRP A 15 10.83 46.15 20.06
C TRP A 15 12.03 47.02 20.49
N ARG A 16 13.14 46.41 20.87
CA ARG A 16 14.46 47.06 20.96
C ARG A 16 15.48 46.23 20.20
N ARG A 17 16.05 46.84 19.15
CA ARG A 17 17.27 46.41 18.47
C ARG A 17 18.45 46.55 19.43
N LEU A 18 19.31 45.53 19.50
CA LEU A 18 20.69 45.67 19.96
C LEU A 18 21.59 44.84 19.03
N ILE A 19 22.37 45.56 18.23
CA ILE A 19 23.58 45.08 17.55
C ILE A 19 24.71 45.19 18.57
N VAL A 20 25.43 44.09 18.82
CA VAL A 20 26.78 44.13 19.39
C VAL A 20 27.64 43.09 18.65
N LEU A 21 28.65 43.59 17.94
CA LEU A 21 29.79 42.84 17.41
C LEU A 21 30.89 42.78 18.49
N ASN A 22 31.46 41.61 18.78
CA ASN A 22 32.89 41.31 18.58
C ASN A 22 33.30 39.88 19.02
N PRO A 23 34.45 39.36 18.54
CA PRO A 23 34.71 37.95 18.30
C PRO A 23 35.53 37.31 19.42
N LEU A 24 35.40 36.01 19.57
CA LEU A 24 36.45 35.16 20.14
C LEU A 24 36.51 33.87 19.32
N ALA A 25 37.49 33.84 18.42
CA ALA A 25 37.99 32.62 17.83
C ALA A 25 38.41 31.67 18.96
N THR A 26 37.67 30.58 19.13
CA THR A 26 38.10 29.50 20.00
C THR A 26 38.50 28.35 19.10
N VAL A 27 39.78 28.04 19.15
CA VAL A 27 40.48 26.98 18.43
C VAL A 27 39.71 25.67 18.62
N VAL A 28 39.20 25.10 17.52
CA VAL A 28 38.71 23.71 17.49
C VAL A 28 39.94 22.81 17.53
N THR A 29 40.45 22.53 18.73
CA THR A 29 41.32 21.38 18.95
C THR A 29 40.47 20.13 18.86
N GLY A 30 40.69 19.35 17.80
CA GLY A 30 40.04 18.08 17.58
C GLY A 30 40.27 17.11 18.74
N VAL A 31 39.16 16.52 19.19
CA VAL A 31 39.17 15.19 19.79
C VAL A 31 38.27 14.35 18.91
N LEU A 32 38.90 13.49 18.11
CA LEU A 32 38.27 12.34 17.50
C LEU A 32 37.73 11.44 18.62
N LEU A 33 36.47 11.61 19.01
CA LEU A 33 35.70 10.52 19.60
C LEU A 33 35.18 9.65 18.45
N ALA A 34 36.07 8.80 17.94
CA ALA A 34 35.67 7.57 17.29
C ALA A 34 35.19 6.62 18.39
N GLY A 35 33.89 6.43 18.52
CA GLY A 35 33.34 5.50 19.51
C GLY A 35 31.87 5.71 19.76
N VAL A 36 31.06 4.84 19.15
CA VAL A 36 29.61 4.67 19.32
C VAL A 36 28.74 5.68 18.58
N LEU A 37 28.81 5.63 17.24
CA LEU A 37 27.58 5.75 16.45
C LEU A 37 26.82 4.43 16.65
N SER A 38 26.08 4.31 17.75
CA SER A 38 25.06 3.28 17.88
C SER A 38 24.03 3.55 16.79
N SER A 39 24.07 2.71 15.77
CA SER A 39 23.23 2.71 14.59
C SER A 39 21.77 2.90 14.98
N VAL A 40 21.18 4.02 14.58
CA VAL A 40 19.74 4.25 14.67
C VAL A 40 19.09 3.34 13.61
N GLN A 41 18.88 2.06 13.94
CA GLN A 41 18.29 1.05 13.06
C GLN A 41 16.82 0.73 13.35
N PRO A 42 16.25 0.85 14.58
CA PRO A 42 14.99 0.19 14.85
C PRO A 42 13.77 0.87 14.22
N LEU A 43 13.88 2.13 13.75
CA LEU A 43 12.78 2.79 13.03
C LEU A 43 12.72 2.43 11.55
N TYR A 44 13.83 1.96 10.95
CA TYR A 44 13.85 1.52 9.55
C TYR A 44 13.44 0.05 9.37
N ALA A 45 13.30 -0.70 10.46
CA ALA A 45 12.90 -2.11 10.42
C ALA A 45 11.44 -2.31 9.98
N ALA A 46 10.61 -1.26 10.10
CA ALA A 46 9.22 -1.31 9.65
C ALA A 46 8.84 -0.10 8.78
N LEU A 47 9.44 1.09 8.96
CA LEU A 47 9.01 2.28 8.21
C LEU A 47 9.88 2.51 6.96
N GLN A 48 9.23 2.43 5.80
CA GLN A 48 9.78 2.82 4.51
C GLN A 48 9.05 4.07 3.99
N VAL A 49 9.81 5.09 3.60
CA VAL A 49 9.25 6.36 3.09
C VAL A 49 9.95 6.70 1.79
N GLY A 50 9.18 6.77 0.71
CA GLY A 50 9.63 7.28 -0.57
C GLY A 50 9.69 8.80 -0.60
N GLY A 51 10.02 9.33 -1.77
CA GLY A 51 10.43 10.69 -2.00
C GLY A 51 9.41 11.49 -2.82
N SER A 52 9.93 12.28 -3.75
CA SER A 52 9.13 13.11 -4.66
C SER A 52 9.08 12.57 -6.09
N GLU A 53 9.63 11.39 -6.32
CA GLU A 53 9.82 10.75 -7.62
C GLU A 53 9.30 9.30 -7.51
N PRO A 54 8.90 8.66 -8.62
CA PRO A 54 8.47 7.26 -8.62
C PRO A 54 9.44 6.33 -7.88
N ASN A 55 8.91 5.58 -6.91
CA ASN A 55 9.66 4.66 -6.08
C ASN A 55 9.12 3.23 -6.17
N VAL A 56 9.99 2.28 -5.85
CA VAL A 56 9.59 0.90 -5.55
C VAL A 56 9.98 0.63 -4.12
N LEU A 57 8.99 0.45 -3.26
CA LEU A 57 9.16 0.08 -1.85
C LEU A 57 8.80 -1.39 -1.71
N ILE A 58 9.75 -2.17 -1.17
CA ILE A 58 9.59 -3.61 -0.95
C ILE A 58 9.83 -3.84 0.53
N GLY A 59 8.86 -4.47 1.21
CA GLY A 59 8.91 -4.77 2.64
C GLY A 59 10.19 -5.46 3.02
N ALA A 60 10.72 -5.08 4.18
CA ALA A 60 11.99 -5.62 4.65
C ALA A 60 11.81 -7.00 5.28
N ASP A 61 10.62 -7.30 5.80
CA ASP A 61 10.29 -8.50 6.56
C ASP A 61 11.32 -8.78 7.68
N ASP A 62 11.98 -7.76 8.24
CA ASP A 62 13.12 -7.94 9.16
C ASP A 62 12.76 -7.78 10.64
N ASP A 63 11.54 -7.33 10.94
CA ASP A 63 10.95 -7.34 12.29
C ASP A 63 10.29 -8.70 12.61
N ASN A 64 11.14 -9.69 12.89
CA ASN A 64 10.71 -11.05 13.19
C ASN A 64 11.53 -11.73 14.29
N THR A 65 11.06 -12.90 14.72
CA THR A 65 11.69 -13.68 15.80
C THR A 65 13.09 -14.21 15.47
N ALA A 66 13.51 -14.18 14.20
CA ALA A 66 14.86 -14.58 13.81
C ALA A 66 15.86 -13.41 13.88
N ASN A 67 15.40 -12.17 13.93
CA ASN A 67 16.25 -11.00 14.10
C ASN A 67 16.68 -10.85 15.57
N PRO A 68 17.97 -11.05 15.93
CA PRO A 68 18.41 -11.00 17.32
C PRO A 68 18.41 -9.59 17.94
N ALA A 69 18.28 -8.53 17.11
CA ALA A 69 18.10 -7.17 17.61
C ALA A 69 16.67 -6.94 18.12
N ILE A 70 15.69 -7.61 17.50
CA ILE A 70 14.26 -7.58 17.87
C ILE A 70 13.95 -8.65 18.92
N GLN A 71 14.45 -9.87 18.71
CA GLN A 71 14.23 -11.04 19.55
C GLN A 71 15.55 -11.51 20.19
N PRO A 72 15.99 -10.90 21.31
CA PRO A 72 17.21 -11.32 21.99
C PRO A 72 17.17 -12.78 22.43
N PRO A 73 18.31 -13.49 22.48
CA PRO A 73 18.38 -14.88 22.93
C PRO A 73 17.74 -15.09 24.30
N ASN A 74 17.05 -16.22 24.47
CA ASN A 74 16.33 -16.60 25.69
C ASN A 74 15.12 -15.72 26.06
N THR A 75 14.66 -14.87 25.15
CA THR A 75 13.41 -14.13 25.35
C THR A 75 12.24 -15.04 24.96
N ALA A 76 11.46 -15.47 25.95
CA ALA A 76 10.32 -16.38 25.72
C ALA A 76 9.11 -15.69 25.07
N ALA A 77 8.89 -14.40 25.36
CA ALA A 77 7.81 -13.63 24.75
C ALA A 77 8.23 -13.20 23.33
N ASN A 78 7.33 -13.33 22.36
CA ASN A 78 7.53 -12.78 21.02
C ASN A 78 7.59 -11.23 21.12
N GLN A 79 8.69 -10.64 20.66
CA GLN A 79 8.91 -9.18 20.64
C GLN A 79 8.72 -8.57 19.24
N SER A 80 8.51 -9.40 18.21
CA SER A 80 8.43 -8.92 16.84
C SER A 80 7.07 -8.36 16.46
N LEU A 81 7.06 -7.56 15.40
CA LEU A 81 5.87 -7.13 14.67
C LEU A 81 5.41 -8.16 13.62
N ASN A 82 6.00 -9.35 13.58
CA ASN A 82 5.67 -10.43 12.63
C ASN A 82 5.81 -9.98 11.17
N ASN A 83 6.97 -9.44 10.82
CA ASN A 83 7.33 -8.89 9.50
C ASN A 83 6.59 -7.62 9.07
N THR A 84 5.59 -7.15 9.82
CA THR A 84 4.80 -5.95 9.48
C THR A 84 5.65 -4.74 9.08
N ASP A 85 5.36 -4.22 7.90
CA ASP A 85 5.93 -3.01 7.33
C ASP A 85 4.90 -1.86 7.26
N ILE A 86 5.41 -0.64 7.32
CA ILE A 86 4.70 0.62 7.09
C ILE A 86 5.37 1.30 5.91
N GLN A 87 4.66 1.38 4.79
CA GLN A 87 5.17 1.96 3.55
C GLN A 87 4.41 3.25 3.21
N VAL A 88 5.16 4.31 2.93
CA VAL A 88 4.63 5.59 2.45
C VAL A 88 5.32 5.93 1.13
N GLY A 89 4.60 5.87 0.01
CA GLY A 89 5.14 6.13 -1.33
C GLY A 89 5.67 7.55 -1.47
N GLY A 90 4.84 8.54 -1.13
CA GLY A 90 5.22 9.94 -1.21
C GLY A 90 4.57 10.61 -2.41
N PHE A 91 5.32 11.39 -3.19
CA PHE A 91 4.82 11.87 -4.49
C PHE A 91 5.44 11.06 -5.63
N GLY A 92 4.67 10.90 -6.70
CA GLY A 92 5.10 10.15 -7.88
C GLY A 92 4.20 8.95 -8.09
N ASN A 93 4.49 8.12 -9.08
CA ASN A 93 3.76 6.87 -9.26
C ASN A 93 4.59 5.77 -8.60
N ASP A 94 4.18 5.36 -7.41
CA ASP A 94 4.93 4.44 -6.57
C ASP A 94 4.44 3.00 -6.72
N VAL A 95 5.33 2.04 -6.51
CA VAL A 95 5.00 0.62 -6.39
C VAL A 95 5.34 0.19 -4.98
N LEU A 96 4.33 -0.19 -4.20
CA LEU A 96 4.46 -0.63 -2.82
C LEU A 96 4.17 -2.13 -2.76
N ILE A 97 5.10 -2.91 -2.24
CA ILE A 97 5.00 -4.36 -2.09
C ILE A 97 5.34 -4.69 -0.63
N GLY A 98 4.38 -5.18 0.16
CA GLY A 98 4.59 -5.41 1.59
C GLY A 98 5.27 -6.74 1.91
N LEU A 99 5.02 -7.79 1.11
CA LEU A 99 5.57 -9.15 1.24
C LEU A 99 4.95 -9.98 2.38
N LEU A 100 5.53 -10.04 3.57
CA LEU A 100 5.02 -10.86 4.67
C LEU A 100 4.55 -9.96 5.82
N GLY A 101 3.47 -10.37 6.50
CA GLY A 101 3.04 -9.70 7.72
C GLY A 101 1.68 -9.05 7.56
N ASN A 102 1.39 -8.02 8.35
CA ASN A 102 0.19 -7.21 8.15
C ASN A 102 0.64 -5.79 7.85
N ASP A 103 0.72 -5.44 6.59
CA ASP A 103 1.35 -4.21 6.17
C ASP A 103 0.37 -3.05 6.16
N VAL A 104 0.91 -1.85 6.36
CA VAL A 104 0.19 -0.59 6.17
C VAL A 104 0.85 0.17 5.05
N GLN A 105 0.15 0.31 3.94
CA GLN A 105 0.66 0.94 2.73
C GLN A 105 -0.14 2.19 2.42
N ARG A 106 0.56 3.28 2.12
CA ARG A 106 -0.03 4.54 1.69
C ARG A 106 0.71 5.05 0.47
N GLY A 107 0.06 5.06 -0.68
CA GLY A 107 0.61 5.55 -1.95
C GLY A 107 0.97 7.03 -1.85
N GLY A 108 -0.06 7.88 -1.75
CA GLY A 108 0.11 9.32 -1.64
C GLY A 108 -0.39 10.02 -2.92
N PRO A 109 0.11 11.21 -3.26
CA PRO A 109 -0.21 11.82 -4.54
C PRO A 109 0.52 11.12 -5.69
N GLY A 110 -0.22 10.45 -6.57
CA GLY A 110 0.38 9.53 -7.51
C GLY A 110 -0.59 8.74 -8.36
N HIS A 111 -0.07 7.87 -9.21
CA HIS A 111 -0.83 6.71 -9.70
C HIS A 111 -0.09 5.51 -9.15
N ASP A 112 -0.49 5.07 -7.96
CA ASP A 112 0.26 4.12 -7.17
C ASP A 112 -0.24 2.70 -7.39
N ILE A 113 0.67 1.73 -7.23
CA ILE A 113 0.37 0.30 -7.34
C ILE A 113 0.73 -0.35 -6.02
N LEU A 114 -0.26 -0.93 -5.35
CA LEU A 114 -0.14 -1.51 -4.03
C LEU A 114 -0.37 -3.02 -4.11
N VAL A 115 0.61 -3.79 -3.62
CA VAL A 115 0.53 -5.23 -3.43
C VAL A 115 0.76 -5.46 -1.95
N GLY A 116 -0.24 -6.03 -1.27
CA GLY A 116 -0.21 -6.23 0.18
C GLY A 116 0.94 -7.15 0.55
N GLY A 117 0.80 -8.43 0.22
CA GLY A 117 1.90 -9.35 0.47
C GLY A 117 1.64 -10.74 -0.07
N THR A 118 2.69 -11.39 -0.56
CA THR A 118 2.63 -12.69 -1.20
C THR A 118 2.78 -13.83 -0.19
N GLU A 119 2.01 -13.80 0.90
CA GLU A 119 2.30 -14.48 2.18
C GLU A 119 2.17 -16.01 2.17
N GLN A 120 1.79 -16.57 1.02
CA GLN A 120 1.57 -18.01 0.79
C GLN A 120 0.63 -18.64 1.84
N GLY A 121 -0.32 -17.86 2.37
CA GLY A 121 -1.26 -18.28 3.41
C GLY A 121 -0.68 -18.34 4.83
N THR A 122 0.47 -17.73 5.09
CA THR A 122 1.08 -17.62 6.43
C THR A 122 0.41 -16.48 7.19
N GLN A 123 -0.15 -16.75 8.38
CA GLN A 123 -0.79 -15.72 9.22
C GLN A 123 0.16 -15.10 10.26
N PRO A 124 -0.05 -13.82 10.64
CA PRO A 124 -1.09 -12.92 10.16
C PRO A 124 -0.74 -12.33 8.78
N ASN A 125 -1.76 -11.93 8.00
CA ASN A 125 -1.66 -11.81 6.55
C ASN A 125 -2.69 -10.84 5.93
N SER A 126 -2.98 -9.74 6.61
CA SER A 126 -4.06 -8.84 6.23
C SER A 126 -3.61 -7.40 6.25
N ASP A 127 -3.66 -6.79 5.07
CA ASP A 127 -3.05 -5.50 4.82
C ASP A 127 -4.08 -4.38 4.79
N VAL A 128 -3.60 -3.16 5.07
CA VAL A 128 -4.38 -1.93 4.93
C VAL A 128 -3.69 -1.01 3.94
N GLN A 129 -4.39 -0.72 2.85
CA GLN A 129 -3.86 0.02 1.72
C GLN A 129 -4.67 1.30 1.48
N PHE A 130 -3.96 2.40 1.29
CA PHE A 130 -4.52 3.70 0.93
C PHE A 130 -3.88 4.18 -0.37
N GLY A 131 -4.68 4.44 -1.41
CA GLY A 131 -4.20 5.07 -2.66
C GLY A 131 -3.93 6.56 -2.46
N ASP A 132 -4.88 7.26 -1.85
CA ASP A 132 -4.95 8.72 -1.70
C ASP A 132 -5.35 9.47 -2.99
N PHE A 133 -4.43 10.15 -3.69
CA PHE A 133 -4.79 11.04 -4.79
C PHE A 133 -4.24 10.53 -6.10
N GLY A 134 -5.15 10.11 -6.98
CA GLY A 134 -4.92 9.72 -8.36
C GLY A 134 -5.54 8.37 -8.64
N ASN A 135 -5.19 7.75 -9.76
CA ASN A 135 -5.76 6.48 -10.20
C ASN A 135 -4.88 5.34 -9.68
N ASP A 136 -5.22 4.83 -8.50
CA ASP A 136 -4.43 3.86 -7.77
C ASP A 136 -4.94 2.44 -8.01
N VAL A 137 -4.03 1.47 -7.91
CA VAL A 137 -4.33 0.06 -8.20
C VAL A 137 -3.87 -0.81 -7.05
N SER A 138 -4.80 -1.50 -6.40
CA SER A 138 -4.48 -2.62 -5.52
C SER A 138 -4.48 -3.93 -6.31
N ILE A 139 -3.48 -4.78 -6.09
CA ILE A 139 -3.41 -6.13 -6.66
C ILE A 139 -3.43 -7.13 -5.52
N TRP A 140 -4.45 -7.99 -5.53
CA TRP A 140 -4.52 -9.18 -4.69
C TRP A 140 -4.14 -10.41 -5.51
N ALA A 141 -3.24 -11.24 -4.96
CA ALA A 141 -2.85 -12.51 -5.54
C ALA A 141 -3.28 -13.72 -4.68
N PRO A 142 -3.51 -14.89 -5.30
CA PRO A 142 -3.77 -16.11 -4.53
C PRO A 142 -2.65 -16.41 -3.53
N GLY A 143 -3.02 -16.50 -2.25
CA GLY A 143 -2.09 -16.72 -1.14
C GLY A 143 -1.96 -15.51 -0.22
N ASP A 144 -2.34 -14.33 -0.70
CA ASP A 144 -2.50 -13.10 0.07
C ASP A 144 -3.79 -13.22 0.91
N GLY A 145 -3.91 -12.48 2.02
CA GLY A 145 -5.08 -12.60 2.90
C GLY A 145 -6.20 -11.61 2.64
N SER A 146 -6.87 -11.20 3.72
CA SER A 146 -8.14 -10.46 3.64
C SER A 146 -7.93 -8.98 3.90
N ASP A 147 -7.53 -8.28 2.85
CA ASP A 147 -7.07 -6.90 2.91
C ASP A 147 -8.21 -5.88 2.91
N ALA A 148 -7.82 -4.63 3.14
CA ALA A 148 -8.66 -3.46 2.97
C ALA A 148 -7.95 -2.48 2.03
N PHE A 149 -8.65 -2.01 1.00
CA PHE A 149 -8.17 -0.99 0.09
C PHE A 149 -9.12 0.20 0.08
N VAL A 150 -8.55 1.38 0.37
CA VAL A 150 -9.20 2.67 0.26
C VAL A 150 -8.55 3.40 -0.91
N GLY A 151 -9.22 3.49 -2.05
CA GLY A 151 -8.63 4.09 -3.27
C GLY A 151 -8.41 5.58 -3.07
N GLY A 152 -9.50 6.30 -2.81
CA GLY A 152 -9.45 7.72 -2.51
C GLY A 152 -10.01 8.53 -3.67
N ARG A 153 -9.30 9.61 -4.05
CA ARG A 153 -9.74 10.46 -5.15
C ARG A 153 -9.04 10.06 -6.44
N GLY A 154 -9.77 9.34 -7.30
CA GLY A 154 -9.41 9.16 -8.70
C GLY A 154 -10.28 8.11 -9.35
N LEU A 155 -9.69 7.35 -10.26
CA LEU A 155 -10.26 6.14 -10.82
C LEU A 155 -9.45 4.96 -10.31
N ASP A 156 -9.89 4.38 -9.20
CA ASP A 156 -9.16 3.38 -8.46
C ASP A 156 -9.63 1.97 -8.83
N ALA A 157 -8.71 1.01 -8.80
CA ALA A 157 -8.98 -0.35 -9.24
C ALA A 157 -8.45 -1.41 -8.26
N GLN A 158 -9.28 -2.43 -8.01
CA GLN A 158 -8.86 -3.68 -7.40
C GLN A 158 -8.68 -4.75 -8.48
N ILE A 159 -7.51 -5.37 -8.53
CA ILE A 159 -7.21 -6.52 -9.39
C ILE A 159 -7.13 -7.78 -8.55
N PHE A 160 -7.70 -8.88 -9.05
CA PHE A 160 -7.49 -10.24 -8.55
C PHE A 160 -6.78 -11.08 -9.63
N GLY A 161 -5.52 -11.44 -9.41
CA GLY A 161 -4.73 -12.18 -10.41
C GLY A 161 -3.48 -12.84 -9.87
N VAL A 162 -2.92 -13.80 -10.60
CA VAL A 162 -1.67 -14.48 -10.21
C VAL A 162 -0.49 -13.61 -10.62
N ILE A 163 0.29 -13.12 -9.66
CA ILE A 163 1.48 -12.31 -9.92
C ILE A 163 2.70 -13.19 -10.21
N ASP A 164 3.53 -12.78 -11.16
CA ASP A 164 4.83 -13.41 -11.44
C ASP A 164 5.84 -13.06 -10.35
N ARG A 165 6.58 -14.04 -9.83
CA ARG A 165 7.49 -13.89 -8.69
C ARG A 165 8.86 -14.49 -8.96
N ASP A 166 9.88 -13.95 -8.32
CA ASP A 166 11.24 -14.46 -8.37
C ASP A 166 11.45 -15.65 -7.42
N ALA A 167 12.69 -16.16 -7.34
CA ALA A 167 13.02 -17.29 -6.48
C ALA A 167 12.87 -17.00 -4.97
N ASN A 168 12.78 -15.73 -4.58
CA ASN A 168 12.57 -15.27 -3.21
C ASN A 168 11.11 -14.89 -2.95
N ASN A 169 10.19 -15.23 -3.86
CA ASN A 169 8.75 -14.91 -3.77
C ASN A 169 8.44 -13.39 -3.84
N VAL A 170 9.38 -12.59 -4.36
CA VAL A 170 9.17 -11.16 -4.61
C VAL A 170 8.56 -10.98 -6.00
N PRO A 171 7.50 -10.16 -6.17
CA PRO A 171 6.96 -9.83 -7.49
C PRO A 171 8.03 -9.37 -8.49
N THR A 172 8.06 -9.99 -9.67
CA THR A 172 8.92 -9.53 -10.76
C THR A 172 8.26 -8.34 -11.46
N LEU A 173 9.05 -7.29 -11.71
CA LEU A 173 8.56 -6.09 -12.39
C LEU A 173 8.73 -6.20 -13.90
N SER A 174 7.79 -5.58 -14.63
CA SER A 174 7.87 -5.38 -16.06
C SER A 174 9.11 -4.53 -16.44
N PRO A 175 9.45 -4.45 -17.75
CA PRO A 175 10.34 -3.39 -18.21
C PRO A 175 9.81 -1.98 -17.86
N PRO A 176 10.70 -0.97 -17.73
CA PRO A 176 10.31 0.41 -17.48
C PRO A 176 9.39 1.01 -18.54
N PHE A 177 8.54 1.93 -18.12
CA PHE A 177 7.73 2.77 -19.01
C PHE A 177 7.44 4.13 -18.37
N GLU A 178 6.77 5.02 -19.11
CA GLU A 178 6.47 6.38 -18.66
C GLU A 178 5.63 6.36 -17.37
N GLY A 179 6.06 7.12 -16.36
CA GLY A 179 5.48 7.12 -15.02
C GLY A 179 6.08 6.07 -14.08
N PHE A 180 6.52 4.91 -14.59
CA PHE A 180 7.11 3.82 -13.78
C PHE A 180 8.49 3.43 -14.31
N PRO A 181 9.55 4.20 -13.99
CA PRO A 181 10.90 3.98 -14.50
C PRO A 181 11.55 2.67 -14.03
N GLN A 182 10.97 2.00 -13.03
CA GLN A 182 11.38 0.68 -12.54
C GLN A 182 10.47 -0.46 -13.04
N GLY A 183 9.40 -0.14 -13.76
CA GLY A 183 8.36 -1.09 -14.15
C GLY A 183 7.36 -1.39 -13.03
N VAL A 184 6.43 -2.30 -13.28
CA VAL A 184 5.32 -2.63 -12.37
C VAL A 184 5.11 -4.14 -12.24
N PRO A 185 4.51 -4.63 -11.15
CA PRO A 185 4.05 -6.02 -11.07
C PRO A 185 3.03 -6.32 -12.17
N THR A 186 3.07 -7.52 -12.73
CA THR A 186 2.05 -8.00 -13.66
C THR A 186 1.24 -9.12 -13.04
N ALA A 187 -0.02 -9.26 -13.46
CA ALA A 187 -0.97 -10.21 -12.90
C ALA A 187 -1.72 -10.98 -14.00
N ASP A 188 -1.68 -12.31 -13.93
CA ASP A 188 -2.53 -13.19 -14.74
C ASP A 188 -3.94 -13.24 -14.15
N VAL A 189 -4.82 -12.41 -14.70
CA VAL A 189 -6.24 -12.41 -14.33
C VAL A 189 -6.95 -13.51 -15.10
N THR A 190 -6.60 -13.72 -16.37
CA THR A 190 -7.25 -14.72 -17.24
C THR A 190 -7.25 -16.12 -16.62
N ASN A 191 -6.12 -16.55 -16.06
CA ASN A 191 -5.91 -17.90 -15.53
C ASN A 191 -5.93 -17.98 -13.99
N SER A 192 -6.43 -16.94 -13.30
CA SER A 192 -6.57 -16.97 -11.85
C SER A 192 -7.42 -18.17 -11.38
N PRO A 193 -7.10 -18.81 -10.22
CA PRO A 193 -7.71 -20.08 -9.81
C PRO A 193 -9.12 -19.95 -9.24
N GLY A 194 -9.65 -18.74 -9.08
CA GLY A 194 -10.93 -18.49 -8.42
C GLY A 194 -11.90 -17.69 -9.26
N PHE A 195 -12.78 -16.93 -8.61
CA PHE A 195 -13.65 -15.93 -9.23
C PHE A 195 -14.22 -15.04 -8.13
N CYS A 196 -14.72 -13.87 -8.50
CA CYS A 196 -15.19 -12.88 -7.55
C CYS A 196 -16.72 -12.77 -7.53
N THR A 197 -17.25 -12.39 -6.36
CA THR A 197 -18.61 -11.86 -6.22
C THR A 197 -18.55 -10.50 -5.50
N LEU A 198 -19.58 -9.68 -5.70
CA LEU A 198 -19.70 -8.36 -5.08
C LEU A 198 -20.87 -8.33 -4.11
N GLU A 199 -20.63 -7.76 -2.95
CA GLU A 199 -21.65 -7.54 -1.92
C GLU A 199 -21.54 -6.09 -1.43
N ARG A 200 -22.65 -5.35 -1.48
CA ARG A 200 -22.69 -3.99 -0.93
C ARG A 200 -22.70 -4.06 0.59
N VAL A 201 -21.85 -3.28 1.24
CA VAL A 201 -21.86 -3.17 2.69
C VAL A 201 -23.13 -2.42 3.12
N PRO A 202 -23.98 -3.01 3.97
CA PRO A 202 -25.29 -2.44 4.29
C PRO A 202 -25.22 -1.24 5.25
N ASP A 203 -24.19 -1.20 6.10
CA ASP A 203 -24.01 -0.17 7.11
C ASP A 203 -22.80 0.71 6.77
N PRO A 204 -23.00 2.00 6.46
CA PRO A 204 -21.91 2.91 6.13
C PRO A 204 -20.97 3.18 7.32
N GLU A 205 -21.34 2.86 8.56
CA GLU A 205 -20.46 3.03 9.73
C GLU A 205 -19.23 2.11 9.69
N PHE A 206 -19.24 1.06 8.87
CA PHE A 206 -18.06 0.19 8.66
C PHE A 206 -16.94 0.87 7.85
N GLY A 207 -17.20 2.01 7.21
CA GLY A 207 -16.20 2.75 6.42
C GLY A 207 -15.85 2.12 5.07
N PHE A 208 -16.49 1.01 4.70
CA PHE A 208 -16.35 0.35 3.39
C PHE A 208 -17.68 0.38 2.64
N ALA A 209 -17.61 0.49 1.30
CA ALA A 209 -18.79 0.47 0.44
C ALA A 209 -19.09 -0.93 -0.11
N TRP A 210 -18.04 -1.73 -0.34
CA TRP A 210 -18.14 -3.03 -1.00
C TRP A 210 -17.27 -4.08 -0.33
N LEU A 211 -17.77 -5.33 -0.35
CA LEU A 211 -17.00 -6.53 -0.12
C LEU A 211 -16.83 -7.25 -1.45
N VAL A 212 -15.59 -7.52 -1.83
CA VAL A 212 -15.28 -8.42 -2.94
C VAL A 212 -14.86 -9.75 -2.35
N ARG A 213 -15.60 -10.80 -2.68
CA ARG A 213 -15.35 -12.15 -2.18
C ARG A 213 -14.76 -13.01 -3.27
N PHE A 214 -13.56 -13.54 -3.05
CA PHE A 214 -12.90 -14.44 -3.98
C PHE A 214 -13.11 -15.89 -3.57
N PHE A 215 -13.65 -16.69 -4.48
CA PHE A 215 -13.92 -18.11 -4.26
C PHE A 215 -12.96 -18.97 -5.06
N VAL A 216 -12.40 -20.02 -4.46
CA VAL A 216 -11.58 -21.00 -5.16
C VAL A 216 -12.45 -21.82 -6.11
N ARG A 217 -12.17 -21.79 -7.42
CA ARG A 217 -13.05 -22.37 -8.45
C ARG A 217 -13.23 -23.88 -8.29
N SER A 218 -12.17 -24.59 -7.91
CA SER A 218 -12.17 -26.06 -7.80
C SER A 218 -12.96 -26.58 -6.59
N THR A 219 -13.11 -25.78 -5.52
CA THR A 219 -13.76 -26.20 -4.28
C THR A 219 -15.06 -25.45 -4.00
N GLY A 220 -15.25 -24.27 -4.61
CA GLY A 220 -16.32 -23.34 -4.28
C GLY A 220 -16.16 -22.67 -2.91
N ALA A 221 -15.03 -22.87 -2.22
CA ALA A 221 -14.78 -22.28 -0.92
C ALA A 221 -14.42 -20.80 -1.04
N LEU A 222 -14.93 -19.97 -0.12
CA LEU A 222 -14.48 -18.59 0.03
C LEU A 222 -13.01 -18.60 0.50
N ALA A 223 -12.12 -17.99 -0.27
CA ALA A 223 -10.71 -17.85 0.09
C ALA A 223 -10.49 -16.59 0.92
N VAL A 224 -10.91 -15.43 0.38
CA VAL A 224 -10.68 -14.12 0.99
C VAL A 224 -11.87 -13.19 0.81
N THR A 225 -11.92 -12.16 1.64
CA THR A 225 -12.81 -11.02 1.46
C THR A 225 -11.98 -9.75 1.49
N ILE A 226 -11.99 -9.02 0.37
CA ILE A 226 -11.37 -7.70 0.26
C ILE A 226 -12.43 -6.65 0.53
N ARG A 227 -12.06 -5.66 1.36
CA ARG A 227 -12.94 -4.55 1.75
C ARG A 227 -12.54 -3.33 0.96
N LEU A 228 -13.49 -2.74 0.23
CA LEU A 228 -13.23 -1.61 -0.64
C LEU A 228 -14.00 -0.37 -0.18
N ALA A 229 -13.30 0.76 -0.14
CA ALA A 229 -13.87 2.10 0.02
C ALA A 229 -13.27 3.01 -1.05
N GLU A 230 -14.10 3.89 -1.65
CA GLU A 230 -13.60 4.84 -2.67
C GLU A 230 -12.83 4.11 -3.79
N VAL A 231 -13.43 3.06 -4.36
CA VAL A 231 -12.89 2.27 -5.49
C VAL A 231 -13.97 2.13 -6.56
N GLU A 232 -13.62 2.44 -7.80
CA GLU A 232 -14.54 2.45 -8.94
C GLU A 232 -14.54 1.13 -9.71
N GLN A 233 -13.43 0.39 -9.70
CA GLN A 233 -13.21 -0.71 -10.64
C GLN A 233 -12.76 -2.00 -9.94
N VAL A 234 -13.33 -3.13 -10.36
CA VAL A 234 -12.83 -4.45 -9.96
C VAL A 234 -12.60 -5.32 -11.17
N PHE A 235 -11.39 -5.88 -11.29
CA PHE A 235 -11.01 -6.83 -12.31
C PHE A 235 -10.78 -8.19 -11.68
N CYS A 236 -11.42 -9.22 -12.23
CA CYS A 236 -11.30 -10.58 -11.73
C CYS A 236 -11.44 -11.56 -12.88
N THR A 237 -11.13 -12.83 -12.63
CA THR A 237 -11.37 -13.89 -13.62
C THR A 237 -12.85 -14.28 -13.64
N SER A 238 -13.33 -14.74 -14.79
CA SER A 238 -14.68 -15.28 -14.90
C SER A 238 -14.86 -16.54 -14.03
N GLN A 239 -16.10 -16.83 -13.65
CA GLN A 239 -16.43 -18.04 -12.89
C GLN A 239 -16.02 -19.33 -13.63
N ALA A 240 -16.13 -19.35 -14.96
CA ALA A 240 -15.66 -20.46 -15.79
C ALA A 240 -14.13 -20.50 -15.97
N GLY A 241 -13.45 -19.38 -15.70
CA GLY A 241 -12.03 -19.15 -16.00
C GLY A 241 -11.79 -18.75 -17.46
N GLY A 242 -10.54 -18.38 -17.76
CA GLY A 242 -10.08 -18.11 -19.13
C GLY A 242 -10.57 -16.79 -19.72
N GLN A 243 -11.18 -15.91 -18.92
CA GLN A 243 -11.60 -14.59 -19.33
C GLN A 243 -11.42 -13.59 -18.20
N ILE A 244 -10.98 -12.39 -18.55
CA ILE A 244 -11.00 -11.22 -17.67
C ILE A 244 -12.43 -10.72 -17.60
N THR A 245 -12.92 -10.44 -16.41
CA THR A 245 -14.17 -9.74 -16.16
C THR A 245 -13.91 -8.45 -15.40
N TYR A 246 -14.82 -7.51 -15.60
CA TYR A 246 -14.77 -6.17 -15.01
C TYR A 246 -16.13 -5.84 -14.39
N ALA A 247 -16.12 -5.18 -13.24
CA ALA A 247 -17.29 -4.57 -12.63
C ALA A 247 -17.02 -3.08 -12.35
N ASP A 248 -18.00 -2.24 -12.72
CA ASP A 248 -18.01 -0.80 -12.46
C ASP A 248 -18.79 -0.51 -11.17
N LEU A 249 -18.09 -0.27 -10.07
CA LEU A 249 -18.66 -0.04 -8.74
C LEU A 249 -19.36 1.32 -8.60
N THR A 250 -19.28 2.19 -9.61
CA THR A 250 -20.06 3.44 -9.65
C THR A 250 -21.52 3.22 -10.01
N GLN A 251 -21.85 2.04 -10.55
CA GLN A 251 -23.22 1.65 -10.88
C GLN A 251 -24.01 1.28 -9.61
N ALA A 252 -25.34 1.43 -9.67
CA ALA A 252 -26.21 1.06 -8.55
C ALA A 252 -26.13 -0.43 -8.22
N GLU A 253 -26.11 -1.28 -9.26
CA GLU A 253 -26.07 -2.74 -9.21
C GLU A 253 -24.95 -3.27 -10.12
N PRO A 254 -23.67 -3.15 -9.69
CA PRO A 254 -22.53 -3.60 -10.49
C PRO A 254 -22.59 -5.12 -10.72
N GLN A 255 -22.18 -5.54 -11.91
CA GLN A 255 -22.07 -6.93 -12.30
C GLN A 255 -20.75 -7.15 -13.03
N PHE A 256 -20.14 -8.32 -12.85
CA PHE A 256 -18.96 -8.71 -13.61
C PHE A 256 -19.35 -9.02 -15.06
N THR A 257 -18.71 -8.34 -16.00
CA THR A 257 -18.89 -8.54 -17.45
C THR A 257 -17.56 -8.89 -18.11
N PRO A 258 -17.51 -9.84 -19.05
CA PRO A 258 -16.28 -10.17 -19.76
C PRO A 258 -15.74 -8.99 -20.56
N VAL A 259 -14.42 -8.79 -20.50
CA VAL A 259 -13.70 -7.75 -21.24
C VAL A 259 -12.45 -8.34 -21.90
N THR A 260 -12.10 -7.80 -23.06
CA THR A 260 -10.82 -8.07 -23.73
C THR A 260 -9.73 -7.13 -23.20
N LEU A 261 -8.46 -7.49 -23.37
CA LEU A 261 -7.34 -6.59 -23.03
C LEU A 261 -7.42 -5.23 -23.73
N GLU A 262 -7.97 -5.16 -24.94
CA GLU A 262 -8.17 -3.89 -25.64
C GLU A 262 -9.24 -3.03 -24.97
N GLN A 263 -10.32 -3.64 -24.49
CA GLN A 263 -11.33 -2.93 -23.70
C GLN A 263 -10.77 -2.49 -22.35
N VAL A 264 -9.92 -3.30 -21.71
CA VAL A 264 -9.24 -2.91 -20.47
C VAL A 264 -8.41 -1.64 -20.68
N ARG A 265 -7.66 -1.52 -21.78
CA ARG A 265 -6.91 -0.28 -22.11
C ARG A 265 -7.80 0.95 -22.20
N GLN A 266 -9.03 0.80 -22.67
CA GLN A 266 -9.99 1.89 -22.78
C GLN A 266 -10.63 2.22 -21.43
N LEU A 267 -10.79 1.23 -20.55
CA LEU A 267 -11.36 1.38 -19.21
C LEU A 267 -10.36 1.97 -18.21
N ASN A 268 -9.11 1.49 -18.23
CA ASN A 268 -8.05 1.89 -17.33
C ASN A 268 -6.67 1.56 -17.92
N ALA A 269 -5.91 2.62 -18.25
CA ALA A 269 -4.60 2.46 -18.87
C ALA A 269 -3.57 1.82 -17.93
N THR A 270 -3.58 2.15 -16.63
CA THR A 270 -2.67 1.58 -15.63
C THR A 270 -2.92 0.09 -15.46
N VAL A 271 -4.18 -0.32 -15.29
CA VAL A 271 -4.57 -1.73 -15.18
C VAL A 271 -4.15 -2.52 -16.42
N ALA A 272 -4.26 -1.95 -17.62
CA ALA A 272 -3.87 -2.62 -18.85
C ALA A 272 -2.37 -2.89 -19.00
N LEU A 273 -1.53 -2.23 -18.18
CA LEU A 273 -0.09 -2.50 -18.10
C LEU A 273 0.22 -3.63 -17.12
N ILE A 274 -0.70 -3.89 -16.19
CA ILE A 274 -0.58 -4.90 -15.13
C ILE A 274 -1.15 -6.24 -15.60
N ILE A 275 -2.36 -6.26 -16.16
CA ILE A 275 -3.10 -7.51 -16.35
C ILE A 275 -2.81 -8.21 -17.67
N ARG A 276 -2.81 -9.55 -17.62
CA ARG A 276 -2.75 -10.46 -18.76
C ARG A 276 -3.76 -11.61 -18.64
#